data_AF-H6L748-F1
#
_entry.id   AF-H6L748-F1
#
_cell.length_a   1.000
_cell.length_b   1.000
_cell.length_c   1.000
_cell.angle_alpha   90.00
_cell.angle_beta   90.00
_cell.angle_gamma   90.00
#
_symmetry.space_group_name_H-M   'P 1'
#
loop_
_entity.id
_entity.type
_entity.pdbx_description
1 polymer ?
#
loop_
_entity_poly.entity_id
_entity_poly.type
_entity_poly.pdbx_seq_one_letter_code
_entity_poly.pdbx_strand_id
1 'polypeptide(L)'
;MYSSKVNSARDEALAFRTLMGVAQSSYQQLELGRRRYELSNHLGNVLATVSDKSLGQDSSQTGQADYYLAQVSSASLYYPFGWEMPGRKFVSGEGYRFGFNGKEDDRDWGTQNIQDYGFRLYNPSIGKFLSVDPLSPDYPWYTPYQFAGNMPISAIDLDGLEIFFAADGSRIDKWGTNPEIRVVKV
;
A
#
# COMPACT_ATOMS: atom_id res chain seq x y z
N MET A 1 63.94 -64.31 -34.93
CA MET A 1 63.86 -62.84 -35.02
C MET A 1 62.66 -62.54 -35.93
N TYR A 2 61.59 -61.85 -35.57
CA TYR A 2 61.38 -60.73 -34.66
C TYR A 2 59.91 -60.76 -34.18
N SER A 3 59.65 -60.39 -32.93
CA SER A 3 58.33 -60.30 -32.31
C SER A 3 57.88 -58.83 -32.35
N SER A 4 56.63 -58.56 -32.74
CA SER A 4 56.04 -57.22 -32.58
C SER A 4 54.84 -57.31 -31.64
N LYS A 5 55.03 -56.78 -30.43
CA LYS A 5 53.95 -56.41 -29.51
C LYS A 5 53.54 -54.98 -29.86
N VAL A 6 52.28 -54.78 -30.25
CA VAL A 6 51.70 -53.45 -30.40
C VAL A 6 51.28 -52.95 -29.02
N ASN A 7 52.04 -52.03 -28.45
CA ASN A 7 51.67 -51.31 -27.23
C ASN A 7 50.98 -50.00 -27.61
N SER A 8 49.75 -49.88 -27.13
CA SER A 8 48.94 -48.68 -27.01
C SER A 8 49.68 -47.56 -26.27
N ALA A 9 49.74 -46.36 -26.86
CA ALA A 9 49.80 -45.11 -26.11
C ALA A 9 49.53 -43.88 -27.02
N ARG A 10 48.39 -43.23 -26.73
CA ARG A 10 48.19 -41.77 -26.69
C ARG A 10 48.08 -41.01 -28.01
N ASP A 11 46.86 -41.00 -28.56
CA ASP A 11 46.34 -39.82 -29.25
C ASP A 11 45.58 -38.96 -28.23
N GLU A 12 46.15 -37.80 -27.88
CA GLU A 12 45.45 -36.75 -27.15
C GLU A 12 44.49 -36.04 -28.10
N ALA A 13 43.30 -36.62 -28.28
CA ALA A 13 42.19 -35.89 -28.88
C ALA A 13 41.74 -34.81 -27.90
N LEU A 14 42.12 -33.56 -28.17
CA LEU A 14 41.55 -32.35 -27.56
C LEU A 14 40.03 -32.36 -27.76
N ALA A 15 39.32 -32.93 -26.79
CA ALA A 15 37.88 -32.86 -26.72
C ALA A 15 37.50 -31.40 -26.44
N PHE A 16 37.13 -30.66 -27.49
CA PHE A 16 36.38 -29.42 -27.38
C PHE A 16 35.03 -29.76 -26.73
N ARG A 17 35.02 -29.81 -25.39
CA ARG A 17 33.80 -29.93 -24.61
C ARG A 17 33.08 -28.62 -24.75
N THR A 18 32.08 -28.57 -25.64
CA THR A 18 31.06 -27.53 -25.59
C THR A 18 30.35 -27.67 -24.25
N LEU A 19 30.77 -26.86 -23.28
CA LEU A 19 30.00 -26.57 -22.08
C LEU A 19 28.70 -25.94 -22.54
N MET A 20 27.69 -26.75 -22.85
CA MET A 20 26.30 -26.30 -22.77
C MET A 20 25.96 -26.19 -21.29
N GLY A 21 26.58 -25.20 -20.64
CA GLY A 21 26.00 -24.59 -19.46
C GLY A 21 24.70 -23.98 -19.94
N VAL A 22 23.59 -24.68 -19.73
CA VAL A 22 22.28 -24.04 -19.76
C VAL A 22 22.35 -22.99 -18.68
N ALA A 23 22.67 -21.76 -19.07
CA ALA A 23 22.37 -20.60 -18.25
C ALA A 23 20.86 -20.64 -18.09
N GLN A 24 20.37 -21.18 -16.97
CA GLN A 24 19.00 -20.98 -16.57
C GLN A 24 18.88 -19.47 -16.31
N SER A 25 18.49 -18.75 -17.36
CA SER A 25 17.95 -17.42 -17.24
C SER A 25 16.74 -17.55 -16.32
N SER A 26 16.90 -17.17 -15.06
CA SER A 26 15.80 -17.00 -14.13
C SER A 26 14.99 -15.80 -14.59
N TYR A 27 14.10 -16.03 -15.56
CA TYR A 27 13.01 -15.10 -15.80
C TYR A 27 12.21 -15.06 -14.51
N GLN A 28 12.33 -13.99 -13.74
CA GLN A 28 11.38 -13.65 -12.68
C GLN A 28 10.04 -13.46 -13.39
N GLN A 29 9.23 -14.53 -13.43
CA GLN A 29 7.90 -14.44 -13.98
C GLN A 29 7.14 -13.43 -13.12
N LEU A 30 6.66 -12.35 -13.72
CA LEU A 30 5.86 -11.36 -13.02
C LEU A 30 4.56 -12.03 -12.59
N GLU A 31 4.44 -12.33 -11.30
CA GLU A 31 3.22 -12.85 -10.70
C GLU A 31 2.17 -11.73 -10.63
N LEU A 32 1.18 -11.79 -11.53
CA LEU A 32 0.03 -10.88 -11.51
C LEU A 32 -0.82 -11.09 -10.25
N GLY A 33 -1.36 -10.01 -9.72
CA GLY A 33 -2.20 -9.98 -8.52
C GLY A 33 -1.43 -9.65 -7.23
N ARG A 34 -0.12 -9.39 -7.31
CA ARG A 34 0.71 -9.00 -6.16
C ARG A 34 0.77 -7.50 -5.95
N ARG A 35 0.60 -6.71 -7.01
CA ARG A 35 0.61 -5.25 -6.89
C ARG A 35 -0.80 -4.78 -6.61
N ARG A 36 -0.90 -3.79 -5.74
CA ARG A 36 -2.15 -3.12 -5.37
C ARG A 36 -1.97 -1.62 -5.62
N TYR A 37 -3.00 -0.99 -6.17
CA TYR A 37 -3.06 0.44 -6.43
C TYR A 37 -4.23 1.05 -5.66
N GLU A 38 -3.99 2.19 -5.04
CA GLU A 38 -4.96 2.90 -4.23
C GLU A 38 -5.63 4.00 -5.03
N LEU A 39 -6.96 4.06 -4.92
CA LEU A 39 -7.77 5.14 -5.43
C LEU A 39 -8.20 5.98 -4.23
N SER A 40 -7.51 7.11 -4.03
CA SER A 40 -7.72 8.00 -2.90
C SER A 40 -8.45 9.29 -3.27
N ASN A 41 -9.04 9.96 -2.27
CA ASN A 41 -9.65 11.28 -2.43
C ASN A 41 -8.66 12.42 -2.13
N HIS A 42 -9.16 13.66 -2.06
CA HIS A 42 -8.35 14.86 -1.82
C HIS A 42 -7.67 14.92 -0.44
N LEU A 43 -8.13 14.13 0.53
CA LEU A 43 -7.53 14.01 1.87
C LEU A 43 -6.58 12.81 1.98
N GLY A 44 -6.52 11.98 0.95
CA GLY A 44 -5.77 10.71 0.97
C GLY A 44 -6.56 9.54 1.56
N ASN A 45 -7.88 9.63 1.69
CA ASN A 45 -8.70 8.47 2.09
C ASN A 45 -8.71 7.44 0.98
N VAL A 46 -8.30 6.20 1.25
CA VAL A 46 -8.30 5.10 0.28
C VAL A 46 -9.72 4.59 0.08
N LEU A 47 -10.36 4.97 -1.02
CA LEU A 47 -11.75 4.60 -1.33
C LEU A 47 -11.85 3.22 -1.96
N ALA A 48 -10.87 2.85 -2.79
CA ALA A 48 -10.78 1.52 -3.38
C ALA A 48 -9.33 1.11 -3.61
N THR A 49 -9.07 -0.18 -3.53
CA THR A 49 -7.79 -0.78 -3.91
C THR A 49 -8.02 -1.76 -5.05
N VAL A 50 -7.24 -1.66 -6.12
CA VAL A 50 -7.32 -2.55 -7.29
C VAL A 50 -6.00 -3.28 -7.49
N SER A 51 -6.04 -4.55 -7.91
CA SER A 51 -4.82 -5.30 -8.20
C SER A 51 -4.39 -5.16 -9.66
N ASP A 52 -3.13 -5.48 -9.95
CA ASP A 52 -2.62 -5.60 -11.32
C ASP A 52 -3.14 -6.84 -12.08
N LYS A 53 -4.01 -7.65 -11.46
CA LYS A 53 -4.64 -8.79 -12.12
C LYS A 53 -5.71 -8.32 -13.10
N SER A 54 -5.49 -8.63 -14.37
CA SER A 54 -6.45 -8.44 -15.45
C SER A 54 -7.40 -9.64 -15.55
N LEU A 55 -8.71 -9.39 -15.51
CA LEU A 55 -9.76 -10.39 -15.64
C LEU A 55 -10.41 -10.24 -17.02
N GLY A 56 -10.07 -11.15 -17.94
CA GLY A 56 -10.70 -11.21 -19.26
C GLY A 56 -12.16 -11.61 -19.15
N GLN A 57 -13.03 -10.90 -19.85
CA GLN A 57 -14.44 -11.22 -19.99
C GLN A 57 -14.70 -11.67 -21.42
N ASP A 58 -15.28 -12.85 -21.56
CA ASP A 58 -15.69 -13.43 -22.84
C ASP A 58 -17.22 -13.50 -22.86
N SER A 59 -17.84 -12.43 -23.38
CA SER A 59 -19.29 -12.37 -23.54
C SER A 59 -19.74 -13.11 -24.78
N SER A 60 -18.84 -13.28 -25.76
CA SER A 60 -19.09 -13.96 -27.02
C SER A 60 -18.97 -15.50 -26.93
N GLN A 61 -18.45 -16.03 -25.82
CA GLN A 61 -18.16 -17.46 -25.56
C GLN A 61 -17.27 -18.07 -26.64
N THR A 62 -16.35 -17.28 -27.19
CA THR A 62 -15.44 -17.69 -28.27
C THR A 62 -14.12 -18.26 -27.76
N GLY A 63 -13.88 -18.20 -26.45
CA GLY A 63 -12.62 -18.56 -25.82
C GLY A 63 -11.56 -17.44 -25.91
N GLN A 64 -11.91 -16.27 -26.43
CA GLN A 64 -11.08 -15.07 -26.44
C GLN A 64 -11.71 -13.98 -25.57
N ALA A 65 -10.88 -13.20 -24.88
CA ALA A 65 -11.37 -12.09 -24.08
C ALA A 65 -11.80 -10.93 -24.99
N ASP A 66 -13.05 -10.47 -24.84
CA ASP A 66 -13.60 -9.31 -25.54
C ASP A 66 -13.09 -8.00 -24.90
N TYR A 67 -13.03 -7.98 -23.56
CA TYR A 67 -12.52 -6.85 -22.78
C TYR A 67 -11.93 -7.32 -21.44
N TYR A 68 -11.23 -6.41 -20.76
CA TYR A 68 -10.56 -6.69 -19.50
C TYR A 68 -11.06 -5.78 -18.38
N LEU A 69 -11.28 -6.38 -17.21
CA LEU A 69 -11.60 -5.68 -15.98
C LEU A 69 -10.44 -5.81 -14.99
N ALA A 70 -10.17 -4.76 -14.22
CA ALA A 70 -9.27 -4.84 -13.09
C ALA A 70 -9.97 -5.54 -11.91
N GLN A 71 -9.23 -6.37 -11.18
CA GLN A 71 -9.75 -6.95 -9.95
C GLN A 71 -9.77 -5.90 -8.82
N VAL A 72 -10.96 -5.58 -8.31
CA VAL A 72 -11.10 -4.77 -7.09
C VAL A 72 -10.76 -5.64 -5.88
N SER A 73 -9.80 -5.20 -5.06
CA SER A 73 -9.37 -5.86 -3.82
C SER A 73 -10.17 -5.38 -2.61
N SER A 74 -10.42 -4.07 -2.51
CA SER A 74 -11.26 -3.48 -1.45
C SER A 74 -11.95 -2.22 -1.96
N ALA A 75 -13.08 -1.88 -1.35
CA ALA A 75 -13.72 -0.58 -1.51
C ALA A 75 -14.46 -0.21 -0.23
N SER A 76 -14.23 1.00 0.30
CA SER A 76 -14.86 1.50 1.52
C SER A 76 -15.24 2.97 1.35
N LEU A 77 -16.36 3.36 1.95
CA LEU A 77 -16.75 4.76 2.08
C LEU A 77 -16.67 5.18 3.56
N TYR A 78 -16.23 6.42 3.79
CA TYR A 78 -15.98 6.96 5.12
C TYR A 78 -16.92 8.13 5.42
N TYR A 79 -17.42 8.19 6.65
CA TYR A 79 -17.96 9.41 7.25
C TYR A 79 -16.86 10.48 7.38
N PRO A 80 -17.21 11.76 7.60
CA PRO A 80 -16.22 12.84 7.67
C PRO A 80 -15.07 12.56 8.65
N PHE A 81 -15.36 12.01 9.83
CA PHE A 81 -14.34 11.66 10.84
C PHE A 81 -13.64 10.31 10.60
N GLY A 82 -13.85 9.67 9.44
CA GLY A 82 -13.13 8.46 9.05
C GLY A 82 -13.76 7.15 9.49
N TRP A 83 -14.95 7.17 10.10
CA TRP A 83 -15.66 5.93 10.38
C TRP A 83 -16.18 5.31 9.08
N GLU A 84 -15.93 4.02 8.87
CA GLU A 84 -16.47 3.29 7.73
C GLU A 84 -18.00 3.27 7.75
N MET A 85 -18.63 3.57 6.62
CA MET A 85 -20.08 3.54 6.48
C MET A 85 -20.58 2.08 6.46
N PRO A 86 -21.45 1.67 7.40
CA PRO A 86 -22.02 0.33 7.40
C PRO A 86 -22.73 0.01 6.08
N GLY A 87 -22.49 -1.20 5.55
CA GLY A 87 -23.08 -1.66 4.29
C GLY A 87 -22.45 -1.04 3.03
N ARG A 88 -21.43 -0.19 3.15
CA ARG A 88 -20.68 0.41 2.02
C ARG A 88 -19.21 -0.01 2.05
N LYS A 89 -19.00 -1.31 2.27
CA LYS A 89 -17.68 -1.95 2.35
C LYS A 89 -17.67 -3.21 1.49
N PHE A 90 -16.60 -3.36 0.72
CA PHE A 90 -16.28 -4.52 -0.07
C PHE A 90 -14.82 -4.91 0.22
N VAL A 91 -14.58 -6.19 0.47
CA VAL A 91 -13.23 -6.74 0.66
C VAL A 91 -13.18 -8.09 -0.05
N SER A 92 -12.15 -8.30 -0.86
CA SER A 92 -11.86 -9.57 -1.52
C SER A 92 -10.44 -10.02 -1.15
N GLY A 93 -10.30 -11.27 -0.68
CA GLY A 93 -9.01 -11.82 -0.25
C GLY A 93 -8.51 -11.23 1.07
N GLU A 94 -7.19 -11.08 1.19
CA GLU A 94 -6.56 -10.52 2.39
C GLU A 94 -6.90 -9.03 2.56
N GLY A 95 -7.51 -8.72 3.70
CA GLY A 95 -7.97 -7.39 4.04
C GLY A 95 -6.85 -6.35 3.95
N TYR A 96 -7.13 -5.25 3.24
CA TYR A 96 -6.25 -4.10 3.13
C TYR A 96 -6.23 -3.31 4.46
N ARG A 97 -5.05 -2.86 4.89
CA ARG A 97 -4.84 -2.30 6.24
C ARG A 97 -4.91 -0.78 6.28
N PHE A 98 -4.77 -0.10 5.16
CA PHE A 98 -4.82 1.36 5.12
C PHE A 98 -6.19 1.85 4.66
N GLY A 99 -6.61 3.01 5.15
CA GLY A 99 -7.95 3.51 4.88
C GLY A 99 -8.04 5.03 4.93
N PHE A 100 -8.61 5.54 6.02
CA PHE A 100 -8.79 6.97 6.23
C PHE A 100 -7.44 7.68 6.36
N ASN A 101 -7.26 8.80 5.65
CA ASN A 101 -6.03 9.57 5.52
C ASN A 101 -4.77 8.77 5.13
N GLY A 102 -4.94 7.57 4.55
CA GLY A 102 -3.86 6.65 4.26
C GLY A 102 -3.19 6.08 5.52
N LYS A 103 -3.86 6.18 6.67
CA LYS A 103 -3.38 5.61 7.94
C LYS A 103 -3.78 4.16 8.06
N GLU A 104 -2.96 3.45 8.83
CA GLU A 104 -3.15 2.03 9.08
C GLU A 104 -4.20 1.81 10.16
N ASP A 105 -5.18 0.96 9.87
CA ASP A 105 -6.13 0.45 10.84
C ASP A 105 -5.46 -0.67 11.65
N ASP A 106 -5.28 -0.45 12.95
CA ASP A 106 -4.81 -1.42 13.92
C ASP A 106 -5.93 -2.43 14.23
N ARG A 107 -5.65 -3.70 13.96
CA ARG A 107 -6.58 -4.82 14.14
C ARG A 107 -6.44 -5.51 15.50
N ASP A 108 -5.40 -5.20 16.27
CA ASP A 108 -5.15 -5.82 17.56
C ASP A 108 -6.10 -5.28 18.64
N TRP A 109 -6.76 -4.14 18.37
CA TRP A 109 -7.78 -3.54 19.24
C TRP A 109 -9.18 -4.17 19.13
N GLY A 110 -9.29 -5.31 18.44
CA GLY A 110 -10.52 -6.09 18.31
C GLY A 110 -11.54 -5.45 17.37
N THR A 111 -12.75 -5.17 17.87
CA THR A 111 -13.86 -4.63 17.06
C THR A 111 -13.79 -3.10 16.90
N GLN A 112 -12.92 -2.42 17.66
CA GLN A 112 -12.77 -0.98 17.56
C GLN A 112 -11.90 -0.66 16.35
N ASN A 113 -12.37 0.22 15.49
CA ASN A 113 -11.53 0.78 14.44
C ASN A 113 -10.60 1.81 15.08
N ILE A 114 -9.33 1.46 15.24
CA ILE A 114 -8.29 2.36 15.75
C ILE A 114 -7.25 2.56 14.66
N GLN A 115 -6.87 3.80 14.42
CA GLN A 115 -5.86 4.16 13.43
C GLN A 115 -4.59 4.65 14.08
N ASP A 116 -3.45 4.19 13.55
CA ASP A 116 -2.15 4.66 13.98
C ASP A 116 -1.74 5.90 13.18
N TYR A 117 -1.63 7.03 13.88
CA TYR A 117 -1.11 8.28 13.31
C TYR A 117 0.37 8.50 13.65
N GLY A 118 1.03 7.58 14.35
CA GLY A 118 2.43 7.65 14.75
C GLY A 118 2.60 8.09 16.20
N PHE A 119 2.29 9.36 16.51
CA PHE A 119 2.39 9.84 17.90
C PHE A 119 1.16 9.53 18.76
N ARG A 120 0.01 9.30 18.12
CA ARG A 120 -1.27 9.05 18.79
C ARG A 120 -2.10 8.01 18.05
N LEU A 121 -2.94 7.31 18.81
CA LEU A 121 -3.97 6.43 18.29
C LEU A 121 -5.28 7.20 18.12
N TYR A 122 -5.90 7.10 16.94
CA TYR A 122 -7.14 7.77 16.59
C TYR A 122 -8.31 6.80 16.56
N ASN A 123 -9.45 7.19 17.13
CA ASN A 123 -10.69 6.43 17.02
C ASN A 123 -11.69 7.18 16.12
N PRO A 124 -11.88 6.71 14.86
CA PRO A 124 -12.77 7.35 13.90
C PRO A 124 -14.26 7.31 14.30
N SER A 125 -14.68 6.32 15.10
CA SER A 125 -16.08 6.17 15.52
C SER A 125 -16.52 7.30 16.45
N ILE A 126 -15.61 7.85 17.24
CA ILE A 126 -15.86 9.00 18.13
C ILE A 126 -15.25 10.31 17.62
N GLY A 127 -14.41 10.25 16.59
CA GLY A 127 -13.74 11.41 16.01
C GLY A 127 -12.71 12.04 16.94
N LYS A 128 -11.99 11.24 17.75
CA LYS A 128 -11.03 11.72 18.76
C LYS A 128 -9.80 10.84 18.86
N PHE A 129 -8.68 11.45 19.27
CA PHE A 129 -7.50 10.72 19.71
C PHE A 129 -7.72 10.08 21.08
N LEU A 130 -7.06 8.95 21.31
CA LEU A 130 -7.13 8.20 22.57
C LEU A 130 -6.15 8.71 23.64
N SER A 131 -5.21 9.58 23.26
CA SER A 131 -4.22 10.20 24.13
C SER A 131 -4.22 11.72 24.02
N VAL A 132 -3.73 12.37 25.06
CA VAL A 132 -3.56 13.83 25.14
C VAL A 132 -2.49 14.27 24.14
N ASP A 133 -2.78 15.32 23.36
CA ASP A 133 -1.80 15.96 22.49
C ASP A 133 -0.61 16.53 23.29
N PRO A 134 0.63 16.10 23.01
CA PRO A 134 1.84 16.72 23.57
C PRO A 134 1.93 18.23 23.28
N LEU A 135 1.38 18.69 22.15
CA LEU A 135 1.36 20.09 21.76
C LEU A 135 0.13 20.84 22.27
N SER A 136 -0.74 20.21 23.07
CA SER A 136 -1.90 20.90 23.65
C SER A 136 -1.58 22.21 24.40
N PRO A 137 -0.42 22.38 25.08
CA PRO A 137 -0.07 23.66 25.70
C PRO A 137 0.10 24.81 24.69
N ASP A 138 0.54 24.50 23.47
CA ASP A 138 0.76 25.50 22.41
C ASP A 138 -0.55 25.89 21.70
N TYR A 139 -1.59 25.05 21.82
CA TYR A 139 -2.90 25.24 21.21
C TYR A 139 -4.04 25.25 22.24
N PRO A 140 -4.08 26.23 23.16
CA PRO A 140 -5.04 26.25 24.28
C PRO A 140 -6.50 26.41 23.85
N TRP A 141 -6.76 26.86 22.62
CA TRP A 141 -8.11 26.97 22.04
C TRP A 141 -8.65 25.62 21.51
N TYR A 142 -7.81 24.60 21.43
CA TYR A 142 -8.18 23.27 20.98
C TYR A 142 -8.27 22.30 22.16
N THR A 143 -9.22 21.36 22.11
CA THR A 143 -9.27 20.29 23.10
C THR A 143 -8.10 19.33 22.88
N PRO A 144 -7.46 18.76 23.92
CA PRO A 144 -6.28 17.90 23.74
C PRO A 144 -6.50 16.59 22.97
N TYR A 145 -7.76 16.28 22.64
CA TYR A 145 -8.18 15.06 21.93
C TYR A 145 -8.79 15.36 20.54
N GLN A 146 -8.75 16.61 20.09
CA GLN A 146 -9.37 17.00 18.81
C GLN A 146 -8.62 16.38 17.63
N PHE A 147 -9.36 16.16 16.54
CA PHE A 147 -8.81 15.70 15.28
C PHE A 147 -8.91 16.82 14.22
N ALA A 148 -7.79 17.14 13.58
CA ALA A 148 -7.68 18.07 12.44
C ALA A 148 -8.41 19.43 12.64
N GLY A 149 -8.38 19.98 13.85
CA GLY A 149 -9.05 21.24 14.22
C GLY A 149 -10.58 21.17 14.20
N ASN A 150 -11.16 19.97 14.27
CA ASN A 150 -12.57 19.69 13.95
C ASN A 150 -12.96 20.08 12.51
N MET A 151 -12.01 20.09 11.58
CA MET A 151 -12.24 20.37 10.15
C MET A 151 -11.93 19.15 9.27
N PRO A 152 -12.54 17.97 9.53
CA PRO A 152 -12.12 16.71 8.91
C PRO A 152 -12.42 16.60 7.39
N ILE A 153 -13.08 17.60 6.81
CA ILE A 153 -13.36 17.69 5.37
C ILE A 153 -12.27 18.48 4.64
N SER A 154 -11.65 19.45 5.32
CA SER A 154 -10.70 20.40 4.76
C SER A 154 -9.28 20.21 5.28
N ALA A 155 -9.13 19.47 6.38
CA ALA A 155 -7.86 19.25 7.03
C ALA A 155 -7.68 17.81 7.50
N ILE A 156 -6.42 17.41 7.63
CA ILE A 156 -5.97 16.12 8.13
C ILE A 156 -4.96 16.34 9.26
N ASP A 157 -4.77 15.32 10.10
CA ASP A 157 -3.63 15.26 11.00
C ASP A 157 -2.54 14.36 10.38
N LEU A 158 -1.32 14.85 10.20
CA LEU A 158 -0.26 14.06 9.58
C LEU A 158 0.28 13.01 10.52
N ASP A 159 0.84 13.43 11.64
CA ASP A 159 1.54 12.53 12.55
C ASP A 159 0.81 12.39 13.91
N GLY A 160 -0.43 12.91 13.99
CA GLY A 160 -1.17 12.97 15.24
C GLY A 160 -0.66 14.10 16.12
N LEU A 161 -0.27 15.24 15.57
CA LEU A 161 0.21 16.42 16.31
C LEU A 161 -0.18 17.74 15.66
N GLU A 162 -0.56 17.75 14.38
CA GLU A 162 -0.64 18.99 13.62
C GLU A 162 -1.69 18.94 12.52
N ILE A 163 -2.35 20.08 12.31
CA ILE A 163 -3.41 20.25 11.32
C ILE A 163 -2.78 20.67 9.99
N PHE A 164 -3.05 19.89 8.95
CA PHE A 164 -2.71 20.23 7.57
C PHE A 164 -3.95 20.45 6.74
N PHE A 165 -4.03 21.59 6.07
CA PHE A 165 -5.10 21.82 5.12
C PHE A 165 -4.83 21.10 3.80
N ALA A 166 -5.89 20.58 3.20
CA ALA A 166 -5.87 20.00 1.87
C ALA A 166 -6.69 20.89 0.93
N ALA A 167 -6.08 21.33 -0.17
CA ALA A 167 -6.76 22.04 -1.25
C ALA A 167 -6.50 21.30 -2.56
N ASP A 168 -7.57 20.99 -3.29
CA ASP A 168 -7.50 20.37 -4.63
C ASP A 168 -6.58 19.12 -4.70
N GLY A 169 -6.62 18.28 -3.65
CA GLY A 169 -5.79 17.07 -3.55
C GLY A 169 -4.32 17.31 -3.17
N SER A 170 -3.90 18.56 -3.01
CA SER A 170 -2.57 18.94 -2.51
C SER A 170 -2.62 19.31 -1.03
N ARG A 171 -1.66 18.80 -0.24
CA ARG A 171 -1.44 19.22 1.15
C ARG A 171 -0.73 20.57 1.12
N ILE A 172 -1.41 21.63 1.58
CA ILE A 172 -0.99 23.02 1.32
C ILE A 172 -0.04 23.57 2.37
N ASP A 173 -0.29 23.39 3.67
CA ASP A 173 0.67 23.72 4.74
C ASP A 173 0.17 23.29 6.13
N LYS A 174 1.07 23.31 7.12
CA LYS A 174 0.78 23.27 8.55
C LYS A 174 0.18 24.60 9.01
N TRP A 175 -0.83 24.55 9.88
CA TRP A 175 -1.28 25.76 10.58
C TRP A 175 -0.40 26.07 11.80
N GLY A 176 0.39 27.15 11.72
CA GLY A 176 1.14 27.70 12.86
C GLY A 176 2.59 27.22 12.99
N THR A 177 3.50 28.20 13.05
CA THR A 177 4.98 28.14 13.18
C THR A 177 5.73 27.35 12.11
N ASN A 178 6.09 28.10 11.05
CA ASN A 178 7.11 27.88 10.02
C ASN A 178 6.81 26.87 8.88
N PRO A 179 6.94 27.31 7.60
CA PRO A 179 6.75 26.48 6.40
C PRO A 179 7.96 25.56 6.10
N GLU A 180 8.72 25.16 7.11
CA GLU A 180 9.82 24.22 6.90
C GLU A 180 9.23 22.83 6.71
N ILE A 181 9.01 22.48 5.44
CA ILE A 181 8.66 21.15 4.96
C ILE A 181 9.66 20.16 5.56
N ARG A 182 9.28 19.47 6.63
CA ARG A 182 9.98 18.25 7.05
C ARG A 182 9.59 17.17 6.06
N VAL A 183 10.47 16.92 5.09
CA VAL A 183 10.40 15.71 4.28
C VAL A 183 10.65 14.54 5.23
N VAL A 184 9.58 13.87 5.65
CA VAL A 184 9.66 12.56 6.31
C VAL A 184 10.12 11.59 5.22
N LYS A 185 11.42 11.25 5.23
CA LYS A 185 11.94 10.19 4.39
C LYS A 185 11.44 8.86 4.97
N VAL A 186 10.69 8.13 4.14
CA VAL A 186 10.38 6.71 4.32
C VAL A 186 11.67 5.89 4.21
#